data_AF-A0A533SEQ6-F1
#
_entry.id   AF-A0A533SEQ6-F1
#
_cell.length_a   1.000
_cell.length_b   1.000
_cell.length_c   1.000
_cell.angle_alpha   90.00
_cell.angle_beta   90.00
_cell.angle_gamma   90.00
#
_symmetry.space_group_name_H-M   'P 1'
#
loop_
_entity.id
_entity.type
_entity.pdbx_description
1 polymer ?
#
loop_
_entity_poly.entity_id
_entity_poly.type
_entity_poly.pdbx_seq_one_letter_code
_entity_poly.pdbx_strand_id
1 'polypeptide(L)'
;MIVISGLARKSPMLEGLLAHELSHVYRNITGHPSHNERLIAGLLSLFHDRYKLRQDYEQEILHRVVNHVQDLYADDVAIKALAGHERTGFRFEQLGEFFLGWIKEEPANSGAHRRDRWINTSILLNNSFAISNMERHEIAEEQIIKAKTSNQRFLNRIKPGAAIRFGYFNEFMVNLKEDISEVEFREQMKEYLRSFLVVVDNI
;
A
#
# COMPACT_ATOMS: atom_id res chain seq x y z
N MET A 1 -1.16 19.41 -5.64
CA MET A 1 -0.21 20.00 -4.66
C MET A 1 0.80 18.91 -4.35
N ILE A 2 2.09 19.12 -4.65
CA ILE A 2 3.15 18.15 -4.32
C ILE A 2 3.55 18.43 -2.86
N VAL A 3 3.32 17.48 -1.96
CA VAL A 3 3.72 17.59 -0.55
C VAL A 3 4.96 16.74 -0.35
N ILE A 4 6.13 17.39 -0.31
CA ILE A 4 7.41 16.72 -0.06
C ILE A 4 7.62 16.63 1.46
N SER A 5 7.74 15.41 2.00
CA SER A 5 8.11 15.22 3.42
C SER A 5 9.57 15.67 3.66
N GLY A 6 9.83 16.31 4.80
CA GLY A 6 11.12 16.97 5.10
C GLY A 6 12.35 16.06 5.20
N LEU A 7 12.20 14.75 5.03
CA LEU A 7 13.28 13.75 5.15
C LEU A 7 14.19 13.67 3.90
N ALA A 8 13.79 14.29 2.79
CA ALA A 8 14.42 14.08 1.48
C ALA A 8 15.42 15.17 1.05
N ARG A 9 16.25 15.74 1.93
CA ARG A 9 17.11 16.91 1.57
C ARG A 9 18.59 16.60 1.27
N LYS A 10 18.83 15.64 0.37
CA LYS A 10 20.10 15.13 -0.24
C LYS A 10 20.33 13.64 0.05
N SER A 11 19.47 12.80 -0.51
CA SER A 11 19.63 11.34 -0.51
C SER A 11 19.09 10.83 -1.85
N PRO A 12 19.59 9.71 -2.41
CA PRO A 12 18.96 9.00 -3.54
C PRO A 12 17.44 8.77 -3.35
N MET A 13 16.97 8.82 -2.11
CA MET A 13 15.55 8.84 -1.76
C MET A 13 14.76 10.06 -2.28
N LEU A 14 15.39 11.22 -2.48
CA LEU A 14 14.71 12.40 -3.06
C LEU A 14 14.38 12.16 -4.53
N GLU A 15 15.32 11.61 -5.29
CA GLU A 15 15.10 11.25 -6.70
C GLU A 15 14.00 10.19 -6.80
N GLY A 16 14.06 9.17 -5.93
CA GLY A 16 13.00 8.17 -5.78
C GLY A 16 11.62 8.78 -5.51
N LEU A 17 11.53 9.67 -4.52
CA LEU A 17 10.27 10.34 -4.16
C LEU A 17 9.75 11.21 -5.30
N LEU A 18 10.61 11.98 -5.97
CA LEU A 18 10.19 12.81 -7.10
C LEU A 18 9.68 11.95 -8.26
N ALA A 19 10.34 10.83 -8.56
CA ALA A 19 9.88 9.89 -9.57
C ALA A 19 8.52 9.28 -9.21
N HIS A 20 8.30 8.93 -7.95
CA HIS A 20 7.02 8.44 -7.42
C HIS A 20 5.90 9.49 -7.61
N GLU A 21 6.10 10.72 -7.15
CA GLU A 21 5.10 11.79 -7.28
C GLU A 21 4.80 12.14 -8.76
N LEU A 22 5.83 12.17 -9.61
CA LEU A 22 5.65 12.36 -11.06
C LEU A 22 4.92 11.18 -11.70
N SER A 23 5.04 9.98 -11.15
CA SER A 23 4.33 8.80 -11.64
C SER A 23 2.83 8.88 -11.35
N HIS A 24 2.41 9.45 -10.20
CA HIS A 24 1.00 9.79 -9.99
C HIS A 24 0.49 10.78 -11.04
N VAL A 25 1.27 11.82 -11.36
CA VAL A 25 0.90 12.78 -12.41
C VAL A 25 0.79 12.09 -13.77
N TYR A 26 1.76 11.23 -14.11
CA TYR A 26 1.74 10.45 -15.33
C TYR A 26 0.47 9.58 -15.43
N ARG A 27 0.13 8.84 -14.38
CA ARG A 27 -1.08 8.00 -14.33
C ARG A 27 -2.37 8.80 -14.48
N ASN A 28 -2.43 9.99 -13.90
CA ASN A 28 -3.55 10.91 -14.10
C ASN A 28 -3.66 11.36 -15.56
N ILE A 29 -2.55 11.78 -16.17
CA ILE A 29 -2.52 12.25 -17.57
C ILE A 29 -2.86 11.13 -18.55
N THR A 30 -2.38 9.91 -18.30
CA THR A 30 -2.65 8.74 -19.15
C THR A 30 -4.00 8.09 -18.89
N GLY A 31 -4.75 8.56 -17.88
CA GLY A 31 -6.09 8.09 -17.58
C GLY A 31 -6.14 6.67 -17.00
N HIS A 32 -5.08 6.24 -16.29
CA HIS A 32 -5.06 4.91 -15.67
C HIS A 32 -6.18 4.80 -14.62
N PRO A 33 -6.98 3.70 -14.58
CA PRO A 33 -8.14 3.61 -13.69
C PRO A 33 -7.87 3.84 -12.21
N SER A 34 -6.68 3.45 -11.72
CA SER A 34 -6.29 3.70 -10.33
C SER A 34 -6.17 5.17 -9.96
N HIS A 35 -6.06 6.07 -10.94
CA HIS A 35 -5.95 7.52 -10.75
C HIS A 35 -7.16 8.27 -11.32
N ASN A 36 -8.26 7.56 -11.59
CA ASN A 36 -9.52 8.21 -11.94
C ASN A 36 -10.22 8.72 -10.66
N GLU A 37 -10.11 10.02 -10.39
CA GLU A 37 -10.66 10.66 -9.19
C GLU A 37 -12.15 10.36 -8.97
N ARG A 38 -12.96 10.36 -10.04
CA ARG A 38 -14.41 10.09 -9.94
C ARG A 38 -14.69 8.65 -9.54
N LEU A 39 -13.94 7.71 -10.11
CA LEU A 39 -14.06 6.29 -9.74
C LEU A 39 -13.68 6.09 -8.28
N ILE A 40 -12.53 6.62 -7.86
CA ILE A 40 -12.01 6.47 -6.50
C ILE A 40 -12.95 7.12 -5.48
N ALA A 41 -13.39 8.36 -5.73
CA ALA A 41 -14.35 9.05 -4.86
C ALA A 41 -15.68 8.28 -4.77
N GLY A 42 -16.16 7.72 -5.89
CA GLY A 42 -17.36 6.89 -5.92
C GLY A 42 -17.21 5.60 -5.10
N LEU A 43 -16.05 4.94 -5.14
CA LEU A 43 -15.77 3.78 -4.29
C LEU A 43 -15.73 4.17 -2.81
N LEU A 44 -14.99 5.21 -2.46
CA LEU A 44 -14.88 5.68 -1.07
C LEU A 44 -16.24 6.06 -0.49
N SER A 45 -17.04 6.85 -1.23
CA SER A 45 -18.40 7.22 -0.83
C SER A 45 -19.30 5.99 -0.66
N LEU A 46 -19.26 5.03 -1.60
CA LEU A 46 -20.03 3.80 -1.51
C LEU A 46 -19.74 3.03 -0.21
N PHE A 47 -18.47 2.92 0.17
CA PHE A 47 -18.05 2.21 1.38
C PHE A 47 -18.34 3.01 2.65
N HIS A 48 -18.11 4.33 2.63
CA HIS A 48 -18.47 5.24 3.72
C HIS A 48 -19.96 5.10 4.07
N ASP A 49 -20.84 5.19 3.07
CA ASP A 49 -22.28 5.16 3.25
C ASP A 49 -22.81 3.79 3.64
N ARG A 50 -22.25 2.72 3.05
CA ARG A 50 -22.65 1.34 3.31
C ARG A 50 -22.29 0.89 4.72
N TYR A 51 -21.07 1.22 5.18
CA TYR A 51 -20.55 0.75 6.46
C TYR A 51 -20.67 1.77 7.59
N LYS A 52 -21.26 2.95 7.31
CA LYS A 52 -21.49 4.02 8.29
C LYS A 52 -20.22 4.37 9.05
N LEU A 53 -19.16 4.67 8.30
CA LEU A 53 -17.87 5.06 8.86
C LEU A 53 -18.01 6.47 9.47
N ARG A 54 -18.02 6.56 10.80
CA ARG A 54 -18.37 7.81 11.51
C ARG A 54 -17.18 8.47 12.17
N GLN A 55 -16.08 7.74 12.33
CA GLN A 55 -14.89 8.26 12.99
C GLN A 55 -13.86 8.68 11.95
N ASP A 56 -13.15 9.78 12.22
CA ASP A 56 -12.14 10.31 11.30
C ASP A 56 -11.07 9.26 10.98
N TYR A 57 -10.61 8.50 11.98
CA TYR A 57 -9.62 7.44 11.78
C TYR A 57 -10.10 6.33 10.85
N GLU A 58 -11.41 6.02 10.80
CA GLU A 58 -11.95 4.98 9.91
C GLU A 58 -11.87 5.46 8.46
N GLN A 59 -12.19 6.73 8.23
CA GLN A 59 -12.13 7.36 6.91
C GLN A 59 -10.68 7.51 6.44
N GLU A 60 -9.80 8.02 7.30
CA GLU A 60 -8.36 8.15 7.01
C GLU A 60 -7.72 6.81 6.66
N ILE A 61 -8.06 5.74 7.40
CA ILE A 61 -7.54 4.41 7.11
C ILE A 61 -8.12 3.88 5.81
N LEU A 62 -9.42 4.04 5.53
CA LEU A 62 -10.00 3.62 4.26
C LEU A 62 -9.32 4.31 3.07
N HIS A 63 -9.09 5.62 3.16
CA HIS A 63 -8.33 6.37 2.16
C HIS A 63 -6.91 5.80 1.99
N ARG A 64 -6.18 5.56 3.08
CA ARG A 64 -4.84 4.97 3.04
C ARG A 64 -4.82 3.61 2.35
N VAL A 65 -5.82 2.76 2.62
CA VAL A 65 -5.94 1.43 2.01
C VAL A 65 -6.12 1.51 0.49
N VAL A 66 -6.87 2.51 0.00
CA VAL A 66 -6.97 2.80 -1.43
C VAL A 66 -5.65 3.34 -1.98
N ASN A 67 -5.01 4.26 -1.26
CA ASN A 67 -3.73 4.86 -1.69
C ASN A 67 -2.65 3.79 -1.87
N HIS A 68 -2.57 2.74 -1.03
CA HIS A 68 -1.61 1.64 -1.26
C HIS A 68 -1.70 1.04 -2.66
N VAL A 69 -2.91 0.93 -3.24
CA VAL A 69 -3.08 0.43 -4.61
C VAL A 69 -2.64 1.47 -5.63
N GLN A 70 -2.94 2.76 -5.41
CA GLN A 70 -2.50 3.84 -6.28
C GLN A 70 -0.96 3.96 -6.30
N ASP A 71 -0.36 3.86 -5.12
CA ASP A 71 1.08 3.94 -4.87
C ASP A 71 1.79 2.77 -5.56
N LEU A 72 1.27 1.54 -5.49
CA LEU A 72 1.84 0.40 -6.24
C LEU A 72 1.90 0.69 -7.75
N TYR A 73 0.82 1.22 -8.33
CA TYR A 73 0.80 1.60 -9.75
C TYR A 73 1.75 2.75 -10.09
N ALA A 74 2.02 3.65 -9.15
CA ALA A 74 2.98 4.73 -9.32
C ALA A 74 4.42 4.24 -9.16
N ASP A 75 4.67 3.37 -8.18
CA ASP A 75 5.95 2.71 -7.91
C ASP A 75 6.40 1.88 -9.11
N ASP A 76 5.50 1.13 -9.75
CA ASP A 76 5.79 0.36 -10.98
C ASP A 76 6.40 1.24 -12.09
N VAL A 77 5.91 2.48 -12.25
CA VAL A 77 6.42 3.43 -13.23
C VAL A 77 7.73 4.07 -12.75
N ALA A 78 7.75 4.52 -11.50
CA ALA A 78 8.89 5.22 -10.92
C ALA A 78 10.13 4.34 -10.89
N ILE A 79 10.00 3.11 -10.40
CA ILE A 79 11.11 2.17 -10.25
C ILE A 79 11.61 1.73 -11.63
N LYS A 80 10.70 1.46 -12.59
CA LYS A 80 11.09 1.16 -13.97
C LYS A 80 11.86 2.32 -14.61
N ALA A 81 11.43 3.55 -14.39
CA ALA A 81 12.10 4.74 -14.93
C ALA A 81 13.49 4.95 -14.31
N LEU A 82 13.63 4.73 -12.99
CA LEU A 82 14.90 4.87 -12.28
C LEU A 82 15.88 3.76 -12.66
N ALA A 83 15.43 2.49 -12.66
CA ALA A 83 16.25 1.33 -13.02
C ALA A 83 16.74 1.37 -14.47
N GLY A 84 15.95 1.96 -15.39
CA GLY A 84 16.32 2.11 -16.80
C GLY A 84 17.37 3.21 -17.08
N HIS A 85 17.75 4.01 -16.08
CA HIS A 85 18.68 5.11 -16.25
C HIS A 85 19.98 4.92 -15.46
N GLU A 86 21.06 4.56 -16.17
CA GLU A 86 22.42 4.36 -15.61
C GLU A 86 22.99 5.57 -14.85
N ARG A 87 22.41 6.77 -15.04
CA ARG A 87 22.85 8.01 -14.39
C ARG A 87 22.14 8.33 -13.08
N THR A 88 21.14 7.54 -12.69
CA THR A 88 20.47 7.74 -11.40
C THR A 88 21.34 7.18 -10.28
N GLY A 89 21.35 7.82 -9.12
CA GLY A 89 21.99 7.25 -7.92
C GLY A 89 21.17 6.11 -7.30
N PHE A 90 20.20 5.58 -8.04
CA PHE A 90 19.22 4.61 -7.59
C PHE A 90 19.88 3.26 -7.30
N ARG A 91 19.56 2.71 -6.13
CA ARG A 91 20.11 1.44 -5.65
C ARG A 91 18.99 0.60 -5.09
N PHE A 92 18.78 -0.58 -5.68
CA PHE A 92 17.76 -1.52 -5.21
C PHE A 92 17.96 -1.90 -3.74
N GLU A 93 19.20 -1.97 -3.25
CA GLU A 93 19.45 -2.21 -1.81
C GLU A 93 18.85 -1.12 -0.91
N GLN A 94 18.95 0.16 -1.31
CA GLN A 94 18.40 1.28 -0.54
C GLN A 94 16.88 1.31 -0.58
N LEU A 95 16.29 0.93 -1.73
CA LEU A 95 14.85 0.76 -1.86
C LEU A 95 14.34 -0.38 -0.97
N GLY A 96 15.07 -1.50 -0.91
CA GLY A 96 14.76 -2.59 -0.01
C GLY A 96 14.83 -2.18 1.47
N GLU A 97 15.86 -1.42 1.88
CA GLU A 97 15.94 -0.90 3.25
C GLU A 97 14.83 0.12 3.55
N PHE A 98 14.41 0.91 2.56
CA PHE A 98 13.25 1.79 2.69
C PHE A 98 12.00 0.99 3.01
N PHE A 99 11.63 -0.02 2.19
CA PHE A 99 10.44 -0.84 2.45
C PHE A 99 10.54 -1.66 3.73
N LEU A 100 11.72 -2.14 4.10
CA LEU A 100 11.95 -2.78 5.39
C LEU A 100 11.61 -1.84 6.56
N GLY A 101 11.92 -0.54 6.44
CA GLY A 101 11.56 0.47 7.43
C GLY A 101 10.06 0.70 7.61
N TRP A 102 9.22 0.21 6.69
CA TRP A 102 7.76 0.30 6.78
C TRP A 102 7.13 -0.87 7.53
N ILE A 103 7.85 -1.98 7.69
CA ILE A 103 7.32 -3.18 8.36
C ILE A 103 7.18 -2.91 9.86
N LYS A 104 5.96 -3.01 10.37
CA LYS A 104 5.69 -2.97 11.81
C LYS A 104 5.54 -4.38 12.34
N GLU A 105 6.28 -4.66 13.42
CA GLU A 105 6.29 -5.98 14.07
C GLU A 105 5.27 -6.09 15.22
N GLU A 106 4.68 -4.97 15.64
CA GLU A 106 3.86 -4.87 16.85
C GLU A 106 2.45 -4.33 16.54
N PRO A 107 1.39 -4.98 17.07
CA PRO A 107 0.06 -4.42 16.98
C PRO A 107 -0.10 -3.20 17.90
N ALA A 108 -0.97 -2.28 17.50
CA ALA A 108 -1.50 -1.26 18.37
C ALA A 108 -2.35 -1.89 19.49
N ASN A 109 -2.14 -1.37 20.70
CA ASN A 109 -2.88 -1.74 21.90
C ASN A 109 -3.08 -0.48 22.76
N SER A 110 -3.96 0.40 22.31
CA SER A 110 -4.29 1.64 23.02
C SER A 110 -5.37 1.46 24.10
N GLY A 111 -5.97 0.25 24.18
CA GLY A 111 -7.13 -0.04 25.03
C GLY A 111 -8.46 0.36 24.39
N ALA A 112 -8.44 1.09 23.27
CA ALA A 112 -9.62 1.43 22.50
C ALA A 112 -9.88 0.35 21.43
N HIS A 113 -10.48 -0.79 21.84
CA HIS A 113 -10.59 -2.00 21.01
C HIS A 113 -11.05 -1.76 19.56
N ARG A 114 -12.06 -0.91 19.33
CA ARG A 114 -12.53 -0.62 17.95
C ARG A 114 -11.44 0.06 17.13
N ARG A 115 -10.79 1.08 17.70
CA ARG A 115 -9.71 1.83 17.04
C ARG A 115 -8.50 0.92 16.80
N ASP A 116 -8.14 0.11 17.79
CA ASP A 116 -7.03 -0.84 17.67
C ASP A 116 -7.26 -1.85 16.53
N ARG A 117 -8.49 -2.33 16.33
CA ARG A 117 -8.80 -3.21 15.17
C ARG A 117 -8.56 -2.54 13.83
N TRP A 118 -9.02 -1.31 13.67
CA TRP A 118 -8.79 -0.54 12.45
C TRP A 118 -7.30 -0.29 12.22
N ILE A 119 -6.57 0.14 13.26
CA ILE A 119 -5.13 0.39 13.18
C ILE A 119 -4.38 -0.91 12.84
N ASN A 120 -4.69 -2.02 13.51
CA ASN A 120 -4.02 -3.30 13.26
C ASN A 120 -4.29 -3.83 11.86
N THR A 121 -5.50 -3.63 11.32
CA THR A 121 -5.78 -3.98 9.93
C THR A 121 -5.01 -3.07 8.97
N SER A 122 -4.90 -1.78 9.27
CA SER A 122 -4.05 -0.87 8.51
C SER A 122 -2.57 -1.26 8.57
N ILE A 123 -2.07 -1.75 9.71
CA ILE A 123 -0.70 -2.26 9.84
C ILE A 123 -0.52 -3.50 8.95
N LEU A 124 -1.46 -4.44 9.00
CA LEU A 124 -1.44 -5.64 8.15
C LEU A 124 -1.33 -5.27 6.66
N LEU A 125 -2.14 -4.31 6.21
CA LEU A 125 -2.12 -3.84 4.82
C LEU A 125 -0.86 -3.03 4.49
N ASN A 126 -0.32 -2.24 5.41
CA ASN A 126 0.93 -1.52 5.21
C ASN A 126 2.14 -2.48 5.07
N ASN A 127 2.18 -3.52 5.90
CA ASN A 127 3.18 -4.57 5.78
C ASN A 127 3.02 -5.33 4.46
N SER A 128 1.78 -5.65 4.07
CA SER A 128 1.47 -6.28 2.78
C SER A 128 1.92 -5.41 1.62
N PHE A 129 1.64 -4.12 1.66
CA PHE A 129 2.06 -3.14 0.66
C PHE A 129 3.57 -3.14 0.48
N ALA A 130 4.33 -2.99 1.58
CA ALA A 130 5.78 -2.94 1.50
C ALA A 130 6.40 -4.24 0.96
N ILE A 131 5.94 -5.40 1.45
CA ILE A 131 6.41 -6.72 0.96
C ILE A 131 6.06 -6.90 -0.52
N SER A 132 4.83 -6.56 -0.92
CA SER A 132 4.38 -6.70 -2.32
C SER A 132 5.17 -5.79 -3.24
N ASN A 133 5.48 -4.57 -2.80
CA ASN A 133 6.35 -3.66 -3.53
C ASN A 133 7.75 -4.26 -3.74
N MET A 134 8.32 -4.89 -2.71
CA MET A 134 9.62 -5.57 -2.85
C MET A 134 9.57 -6.74 -3.83
N GLU A 135 8.50 -7.54 -3.79
CA GLU A 135 8.30 -8.69 -4.68
C GLU A 135 8.04 -8.28 -6.14
N ARG A 136 7.19 -7.27 -6.37
CA ARG A 136 6.89 -6.75 -7.72
C ARG A 136 8.13 -6.20 -8.43
N HIS A 137 9.04 -5.62 -7.68
CA HIS A 137 10.21 -4.92 -8.20
C HIS A 137 11.51 -5.72 -8.06
N GLU A 138 11.41 -7.02 -7.79
CA GLU A 138 12.55 -7.95 -7.74
C GLU A 138 13.67 -7.47 -6.80
N ILE A 139 13.29 -6.88 -5.66
CA ILE A 139 14.24 -6.54 -4.60
C ILE A 139 14.92 -7.83 -4.10
N ALA A 140 16.18 -7.71 -3.68
CA ALA A 140 16.99 -8.85 -3.26
C ALA A 140 16.25 -9.79 -2.29
N GLU A 141 16.36 -11.10 -2.56
CA GLU A 141 15.62 -12.14 -1.84
C GLU A 141 15.89 -12.08 -0.33
N GLU A 142 17.12 -11.78 0.10
CA GLU A 142 17.45 -11.66 1.52
C GLU A 142 16.66 -10.54 2.22
N GLN A 143 16.38 -9.43 1.51
CA GLN A 143 15.60 -8.33 2.06
C GLN A 143 14.12 -8.70 2.13
N ILE A 144 13.59 -9.41 1.11
CA ILE A 144 12.21 -9.94 1.13
C ILE A 144 12.03 -10.92 2.29
N ILE A 145 12.97 -11.85 2.50
CA ILE A 145 12.94 -12.79 3.63
C ILE A 145 12.95 -12.05 4.97
N LYS A 146 13.80 -11.03 5.10
CA LYS A 146 13.85 -10.18 6.31
C LYS A 146 12.51 -9.49 6.56
N ALA A 147 11.89 -8.90 5.53
CA ALA A 147 10.59 -8.25 5.61
C ALA A 147 9.47 -9.23 6.03
N LYS A 148 9.41 -10.41 5.41
CA LYS A 148 8.47 -11.48 5.76
C LYS A 148 8.67 -11.98 7.18
N THR A 149 9.91 -12.12 7.63
CA THR A 149 10.25 -12.54 9.00
C THR A 149 9.78 -11.50 10.03
N SER A 150 10.02 -10.21 9.77
CA SER A 150 9.52 -9.11 10.59
C SER A 150 7.99 -9.06 10.62
N ASN A 151 7.33 -9.19 9.47
CA ASN A 151 5.87 -9.26 9.41
C ASN A 151 5.30 -10.47 10.15
N GLN A 152 5.97 -11.63 10.12
CA GLN A 152 5.53 -12.82 10.86
C GLN A 152 5.45 -12.56 12.37
N ARG A 153 6.35 -11.72 12.92
CA ARG A 153 6.27 -11.32 14.34
C ARG A 153 4.99 -10.54 14.65
N PHE A 154 4.52 -9.70 13.73
CA PHE A 154 3.23 -9.02 13.83
C PHE A 154 2.06 -10.00 13.67
N LEU A 155 2.08 -10.86 12.65
CA LEU A 155 1.01 -11.82 12.38
C LEU A 155 0.79 -12.78 13.56
N ASN A 156 1.84 -13.16 14.28
CA ASN A 156 1.76 -14.02 15.47
C ASN A 156 1.08 -13.34 16.67
N ARG A 157 0.86 -12.02 16.64
CA ARG A 157 0.30 -11.23 17.76
C ARG A 157 -1.11 -10.72 17.50
N ILE A 158 -1.65 -10.95 16.32
CA ILE A 158 -3.04 -10.63 15.97
C ILE A 158 -3.88 -11.92 15.91
N LYS A 159 -5.21 -11.79 15.78
CA LYS A 159 -6.08 -12.96 15.69
C LYS A 159 -5.74 -13.83 14.48
N PRO A 160 -5.74 -15.17 14.61
CA PRO A 160 -5.42 -16.09 13.50
C PRO A 160 -6.28 -15.86 12.25
N GLY A 161 -7.57 -15.57 12.41
CA GLY A 161 -8.48 -15.30 11.29
C GLY A 161 -8.13 -14.05 10.49
N ALA A 162 -7.53 -13.04 11.13
CA ALA A 162 -6.98 -11.88 10.45
C ALA A 162 -5.60 -12.17 9.84
N ALA A 163 -4.74 -12.92 10.55
CA ALA A 163 -3.40 -13.27 10.07
C ALA A 163 -3.42 -14.03 8.74
N ILE A 164 -4.33 -15.00 8.57
CA ILE A 164 -4.45 -15.76 7.31
C ILE A 164 -4.84 -14.90 6.11
N ARG A 165 -5.44 -13.73 6.33
CA ARG A 165 -5.86 -12.81 5.26
C ARG A 165 -4.70 -12.03 4.67
N PHE A 166 -3.53 -12.01 5.32
CA PHE A 166 -2.32 -11.42 4.75
C PHE A 166 -2.01 -11.98 3.36
N GLY A 167 -2.10 -13.32 3.19
CA GLY A 167 -1.81 -13.96 1.91
C GLY A 167 -2.68 -13.45 0.76
N TYR A 168 -3.98 -13.23 1.02
CA TYR A 168 -4.90 -12.64 0.03
C TYR A 168 -4.47 -11.23 -0.41
N PHE A 169 -4.10 -10.35 0.53
CA PHE A 169 -3.74 -8.97 0.19
C PHE A 169 -2.38 -8.91 -0.52
N ASN A 170 -1.43 -9.75 -0.11
CA ASN A 170 -0.14 -9.83 -0.77
C ASN A 170 -0.29 -10.36 -2.20
N GLU A 171 -1.04 -11.44 -2.39
CA GLU A 171 -1.36 -11.96 -3.73
C GLU A 171 -2.07 -10.92 -4.61
N PHE A 172 -3.06 -10.22 -4.05
CA PHE A 172 -3.75 -9.14 -4.76
C PHE A 172 -2.78 -8.04 -5.22
N MET A 173 -1.95 -7.53 -4.31
CA MET A 173 -1.02 -6.42 -4.59
C MET A 173 0.10 -6.84 -5.56
N VAL A 174 0.65 -8.05 -5.41
CA VAL A 174 1.69 -8.58 -6.31
C VAL A 174 1.16 -8.80 -7.73
N ASN A 175 -0.12 -9.12 -7.90
CA ASN A 175 -0.70 -9.47 -9.19
C ASN A 175 -1.54 -8.35 -9.82
N LEU A 176 -1.44 -7.10 -9.36
CA LEU A 176 -2.07 -5.97 -10.02
C LEU A 176 -1.57 -5.86 -11.47
N LYS A 177 -2.53 -5.86 -12.41
CA LYS A 177 -2.27 -5.77 -13.85
C LYS A 177 -2.08 -4.31 -14.27
N GLU A 178 -1.06 -4.06 -15.08
CA GLU A 178 -0.79 -2.76 -15.70
C GLU A 178 -1.89 -2.34 -16.67
N ASP A 179 -2.25 -3.23 -17.60
CA ASP A 179 -3.38 -3.01 -18.52
C ASP A 179 -4.64 -3.55 -17.86
N ILE A 180 -5.42 -2.65 -17.29
CA ILE A 180 -6.67 -2.95 -16.60
C ILE A 180 -7.76 -1.99 -17.07
N SER A 181 -8.95 -2.52 -17.35
CA SER A 181 -10.09 -1.66 -17.68
C SER A 181 -10.68 -0.99 -16.44
N GLU A 182 -11.41 0.10 -16.62
CA GLU A 182 -12.11 0.77 -15.52
C GLU A 182 -13.07 -0.18 -14.78
N VAL A 183 -13.77 -1.04 -15.52
CA VAL A 183 -14.75 -1.98 -14.96
C VAL A 183 -14.05 -3.04 -14.10
N GLU A 184 -12.97 -3.63 -14.61
CA GLU A 184 -12.20 -4.64 -13.86
C GLU A 184 -11.57 -4.03 -12.61
N PHE A 185 -10.93 -2.86 -12.73
CA PHE A 185 -10.34 -2.17 -11.60
C PHE A 185 -11.37 -1.87 -10.51
N ARG A 186 -12.56 -1.40 -10.91
CA ARG A 186 -13.66 -1.12 -9.98
C ARG A 186 -14.11 -2.36 -9.21
N GLU A 187 -14.28 -3.49 -9.87
CA GLU A 187 -14.72 -4.73 -9.22
C GLU A 187 -13.63 -5.32 -8.31
N GLN A 188 -12.37 -5.30 -8.75
CA GLN A 188 -11.24 -5.70 -7.93
C GLN A 188 -11.12 -4.85 -6.67
N MET A 189 -11.22 -3.52 -6.80
CA MET A 189 -11.18 -2.62 -5.65
C MET A 189 -12.36 -2.82 -4.69
N LYS A 190 -13.57 -3.09 -5.20
CA LYS A 190 -14.71 -3.42 -4.32
C LYS A 190 -14.41 -4.67 -3.50
N GLU A 191 -13.85 -5.71 -4.11
CA GLU A 191 -13.57 -6.96 -3.40
C GLU A 191 -12.43 -6.81 -2.39
N TYR A 192 -11.38 -6.09 -2.77
CA TYR A 192 -10.27 -5.74 -1.90
C TYR A 192 -10.75 -4.94 -0.66
N LEU A 193 -11.59 -3.92 -0.86
CA LEU A 193 -12.13 -3.09 0.23
C LEU A 193 -13.14 -3.86 1.11
N ARG A 194 -13.93 -4.78 0.55
CA ARG A 194 -14.78 -5.69 1.35
C ARG A 194 -13.93 -6.59 2.22
N SER A 195 -12.90 -7.20 1.65
CA SER A 195 -11.97 -8.07 2.38
C SER A 195 -11.25 -7.33 3.50
N PHE A 196 -10.86 -6.08 3.28
CA PHE A 196 -10.33 -5.19 4.31
C PHE A 196 -11.31 -5.05 5.50
N LEU A 197 -12.57 -4.72 5.24
CA LEU A 197 -13.56 -4.51 6.31
C LEU A 197 -13.89 -5.80 7.06
N VAL A 198 -13.90 -6.95 6.36
CA VAL A 198 -14.02 -8.26 7.01
C VAL A 198 -12.88 -8.48 8.00
N VAL A 199 -11.65 -8.06 7.68
CA VAL A 199 -10.51 -8.19 8.61
C VAL A 199 -10.65 -7.25 9.80
N VAL A 200 -11.10 -6.01 9.59
CA VAL A 200 -11.37 -5.05 10.68
C VAL A 200 -12.32 -5.65 11.73
N ASP A 201 -13.33 -6.39 11.30
CA ASP A 201 -14.28 -7.02 12.24
C ASP A 201 -13.71 -8.27 12.94
N ASN A 202 -12.65 -8.86 12.39
CA ASN A 202 -12.08 -10.14 12.82
C ASN A 202 -10.66 -10.09 13.40
N ILE A 203 -10.06 -8.90 13.55
CA ILE A 203 -8.72 -8.70 14.14
C ILE A 203 -8.76 -8.37 15.64
#